data_AF-A0A2Z3H679-F1
#
_entry.id   AF-A0A2Z3H679-F1
#
_cell.length_a   1.000
_cell.length_b   1.000
_cell.length_c   1.000
_cell.angle_alpha   90.00
_cell.angle_beta   90.00
_cell.angle_gamma   90.00
#
_symmetry.space_group_name_H-M   'P 1'
#
loop_
_entity.id
_entity.type
_entity.pdbx_description
1 polymer ?
#
loop_
_entity_poly.entity_id
_entity_poly.type
_entity_poly.pdbx_seq_one_letter_code
_entity_poly.pdbx_strand_id
1 'polypeptide(L)'
;MPLPYAEQKFALRATDVAVRRTTSGWEVWAGQKVLRNTGESEANAQDLARVLRELRPTEWVTIGGVKPVVEYGLTNGRPAVTGGVVPETKEGGTGEVLQSGGTSTPRPGAGAAKFVRPIDLRSTRVEPVRGVWVVRDDDNILLNFGTDKAGAEQAGAAIQHYGFNRLGIVGAPTQPTMSYLFASADPVKTIPGGTLVVQSQIEALTRTGIPVPGVGFTGEMIKIDPRRVEARKDGFEWVVAFGPEVLGRFGPTEWAAREAVRTIQDGRFTEFCKLGGVSGLTFFLVDGKPPTRVALAALGRNLDPSALKTQQVNGRWAVTESGRQLFEVGSAQEGETVIRVLKAFGFDQSAHLSAGGAKGGISFFVKNRR
;
A
#
# COMPACT_ATOMS: atom_id res chain seq x y z
N MET A 1 16.79 -2.11 21.37
CA MET A 1 16.17 -3.31 20.78
C MET A 1 16.81 -3.56 19.42
N PRO A 2 17.40 -4.72 19.12
CA PRO A 2 17.96 -4.99 17.79
C PRO A 2 16.84 -5.05 16.74
N LEU A 3 17.15 -4.72 15.48
CA LEU A 3 16.22 -4.86 14.37
C LEU A 3 16.12 -6.34 13.95
N PRO A 4 14.92 -6.85 13.59
CA PRO A 4 14.74 -8.24 13.21
C PRO A 4 15.39 -8.58 11.86
N TYR A 5 15.54 -7.59 10.98
CA TYR A 5 16.19 -7.75 9.67
C TYR A 5 17.23 -6.64 9.43
N ALA A 6 18.24 -6.97 8.63
CA ALA A 6 19.24 -5.99 8.19
C ALA A 6 18.57 -4.92 7.31
N GLU A 7 18.88 -3.65 7.60
CA GLU A 7 18.31 -2.52 6.88
C GLU A 7 18.95 -2.37 5.50
N GLN A 8 18.12 -2.13 4.48
CA GLN A 8 18.58 -1.72 3.16
C GLN A 8 18.76 -0.20 3.14
N LYS A 9 19.94 0.25 3.58
CA LYS A 9 20.30 1.67 3.59
C LYS A 9 20.96 2.07 2.28
N PHE A 10 20.73 3.30 1.85
CA PHE A 10 21.58 3.92 0.85
C PHE A 10 21.95 5.36 1.25
N ALA A 11 23.14 5.78 0.85
CA ALA A 11 23.61 7.12 1.12
C ALA A 11 22.75 8.15 0.38
N LEU A 12 22.37 9.21 1.07
CA LEU A 12 21.60 10.32 0.52
C LEU A 12 22.25 11.63 0.94
N ARG A 13 22.37 12.57 0.00
CA ARG A 13 22.78 13.94 0.28
C ARG A 13 21.61 14.85 -0.03
N ALA A 14 21.13 15.56 0.99
CA ALA A 14 19.98 16.44 0.87
C ALA A 14 20.15 17.54 -0.21
N THR A 15 21.38 18.02 -0.41
CA THR A 15 21.72 18.99 -1.47
C THR A 15 21.53 18.45 -2.88
N ASP A 16 21.62 17.14 -3.04
CA ASP A 16 21.56 16.46 -4.33
C ASP A 16 20.11 16.06 -4.67
N VAL A 17 19.16 16.38 -3.78
CA VAL A 17 17.74 16.12 -4.00
C VAL A 17 17.19 17.10 -5.03
N ALA A 18 16.71 16.58 -6.15
CA ALA A 18 16.15 17.36 -7.25
C ALA A 18 14.81 16.79 -7.73
N VAL A 19 13.92 17.67 -8.19
CA VAL A 19 12.68 17.30 -8.87
C VAL A 19 12.92 17.38 -10.37
N ARG A 20 12.53 16.34 -11.12
CA ARG A 20 12.68 16.27 -12.57
C ARG A 20 11.37 15.86 -13.23
N ARG A 21 11.05 16.48 -14.35
CA ARG A 21 9.97 16.01 -15.24
C ARG A 21 10.54 15.02 -16.24
N THR A 22 9.89 13.88 -16.38
CA THR A 22 10.23 12.80 -17.32
C THR A 22 9.03 12.49 -18.21
N THR A 23 9.16 11.51 -19.10
CA THR A 23 8.04 11.03 -19.94
C THR A 23 6.99 10.25 -19.15
N SER A 24 7.33 9.71 -17.97
CA SER A 24 6.43 8.96 -17.09
C SER A 24 5.83 9.81 -15.96
N GLY A 25 6.12 11.12 -15.94
CA GLY A 25 5.64 12.06 -14.92
C GLY A 25 6.79 12.73 -14.17
N TRP A 26 6.49 13.17 -12.95
CA TRP A 26 7.42 13.83 -12.04
C TRP A 26 8.14 12.83 -11.16
N GLU A 27 9.43 13.04 -10.99
CA GLU A 27 10.31 12.19 -10.20
C GLU A 27 11.16 13.01 -9.25
N VAL A 28 11.41 12.45 -8.07
CA VAL A 28 12.37 12.99 -7.10
C VAL A 28 13.63 12.13 -7.14
N TRP A 29 14.76 12.79 -7.36
CA TRP A 29 16.07 12.19 -7.54
C TRP A 29 16.99 12.58 -6.38
N ALA A 30 17.91 11.70 -5.98
CA ALA A 30 19.11 12.04 -5.21
C ALA A 30 20.34 11.78 -6.08
N GLY A 31 20.94 12.84 -6.62
CA GLY A 31 22.02 12.74 -7.59
C GLY A 31 21.58 12.02 -8.87
N GLN A 32 22.08 10.80 -9.07
CA GLN A 32 21.76 9.94 -10.23
C GLN A 32 20.75 8.83 -9.91
N LYS A 33 20.26 8.73 -8.68
CA LYS A 33 19.29 7.71 -8.27
C LYS A 33 17.88 8.30 -8.22
N VAL A 34 16.93 7.66 -8.87
CA VAL A 34 15.49 7.94 -8.67
C VAL A 34 15.11 7.46 -7.27
N LEU A 35 14.58 8.36 -6.44
CA LEU A 35 14.02 8.02 -5.14
C LEU A 35 12.56 7.62 -5.27
N ARG A 36 11.78 8.43 -5.99
CA ARG A 36 10.35 8.27 -6.09
C ARG A 36 9.82 8.83 -7.40
N ASN A 37 8.88 8.12 -8.01
CA ASN A 37 8.03 8.66 -9.07
C ASN A 37 6.67 9.05 -8.45
N THR A 38 6.25 10.29 -8.67
CA THR A 38 5.00 10.87 -8.11
C THR A 38 3.90 11.01 -9.15
N GLY A 39 4.06 10.36 -10.31
CA GLY A 39 3.15 10.44 -11.45
C GLY A 39 3.01 11.86 -11.96
N GLU A 40 1.79 12.28 -12.29
CA GLU A 40 1.52 13.61 -12.85
C GLU A 40 1.59 14.75 -11.81
N SER A 41 1.78 14.45 -10.52
CA SER A 41 1.73 15.47 -9.46
C SER A 41 3.09 16.12 -9.20
N GLU A 42 3.33 17.27 -9.82
CA GLU A 42 4.49 18.13 -9.52
C GLU A 42 4.51 18.57 -8.05
N ALA A 43 3.35 18.98 -7.53
CA ALA A 43 3.23 19.46 -6.16
C ALA A 43 3.70 18.42 -5.14
N ASN A 44 3.32 17.14 -5.31
CA ASN A 44 3.77 16.07 -4.42
C ASN A 44 5.29 15.82 -4.56
N ALA A 45 5.86 15.95 -5.76
CA ALA A 45 7.32 15.84 -5.96
C ALA A 45 8.07 16.97 -5.23
N GLN A 46 7.57 18.20 -5.34
CA GLN A 46 8.14 19.37 -4.68
C GLN A 46 8.03 19.27 -3.15
N ASP A 47 6.88 18.83 -2.63
CA ASP A 47 6.66 18.62 -1.20
C ASP A 47 7.62 17.54 -0.67
N LEU A 48 7.77 16.42 -1.39
CA LEU A 48 8.70 15.34 -1.03
C LEU A 48 10.14 15.83 -1.03
N ALA A 49 10.58 16.53 -2.08
CA ALA A 49 11.92 17.11 -2.15
C ALA A 49 12.17 18.12 -1.02
N ARG A 50 11.17 18.90 -0.62
CA ARG A 50 11.25 19.82 0.52
C ARG A 50 11.43 19.06 1.83
N VAL A 51 10.64 18.00 2.07
CA VAL A 51 10.78 17.13 3.26
C VAL A 51 12.20 16.57 3.36
N LEU A 52 12.73 15.99 2.26
CA LEU A 52 14.08 15.41 2.27
C LEU A 52 15.17 16.46 2.55
N ARG A 53 15.04 17.67 1.99
CA ARG A 53 15.97 18.77 2.24
C ARG A 53 15.90 19.30 3.67
N GLU A 54 14.71 19.33 4.26
CA GLU A 54 14.47 19.77 5.63
C GLU A 54 15.03 18.77 6.66
N LEU A 55 14.80 17.47 6.44
CA LEU A 55 15.28 16.40 7.32
C LEU A 55 16.81 16.22 7.28
N ARG A 56 17.46 16.64 6.18
CA ARG A 56 18.90 16.48 5.95
C ARG A 56 19.45 15.08 6.29
N PRO A 57 18.84 13.99 5.81
CA PRO A 57 19.34 12.66 6.11
C PRO A 57 20.63 12.39 5.32
N THR A 58 21.54 11.64 5.94
CA THR A 58 22.76 11.10 5.30
C THR A 58 22.52 9.70 4.76
N GLU A 59 21.53 8.99 5.31
CA GLU A 59 21.14 7.64 4.93
C GLU A 59 19.62 7.59 4.78
N TRP A 60 19.13 6.84 3.81
CA TRP A 60 17.70 6.64 3.60
C TRP A 60 17.37 5.15 3.60
N VAL A 61 16.28 4.80 4.26
CA VAL A 61 15.82 3.42 4.44
C VAL A 61 14.37 3.31 3.98
N THR A 62 14.06 2.24 3.26
CA THR A 62 12.71 1.90 2.79
C THR A 62 12.27 0.58 3.40
N ILE A 63 11.06 0.51 3.97
CA ILE A 63 10.46 -0.72 4.47
C ILE A 63 9.17 -1.03 3.69
N GLY A 64 9.07 -2.27 3.25
CA GLY A 64 7.95 -2.84 2.50
C GLY A 64 8.46 -3.71 1.34
N GLY A 65 7.53 -4.42 0.69
CA GLY A 65 7.84 -5.21 -0.51
C GLY A 65 8.03 -4.33 -1.77
N VAL A 66 7.33 -4.67 -2.86
CA VAL A 66 7.45 -3.97 -4.16
C VAL A 66 7.09 -2.48 -4.06
N LYS A 67 6.18 -2.11 -3.16
CA LYS A 67 5.85 -0.72 -2.86
C LYS A 67 6.28 -0.42 -1.43
N PRO A 68 7.16 0.57 -1.20
CA PRO A 68 7.51 1.00 0.14
C PRO A 68 6.25 1.46 0.89
N VAL A 69 6.04 0.93 2.09
CA VAL A 69 4.94 1.28 2.99
C VAL A 69 5.36 2.45 3.88
N VAL A 70 6.61 2.43 4.34
CA VAL A 70 7.19 3.51 5.15
C VAL A 70 8.67 3.69 4.83
N GLU A 71 9.13 4.93 4.91
CA GLU A 71 10.51 5.31 4.66
C GLU A 71 11.04 6.13 5.85
N TYR A 72 12.36 6.21 6.04
CA TYR A 72 12.93 7.13 7.01
C TYR A 72 14.36 7.51 6.67
N GLY A 73 14.72 8.70 7.13
CA GLY A 73 16.05 9.23 7.02
C GLY A 73 16.80 9.12 8.35
N LEU A 74 18.07 8.74 8.26
CA LEU A 74 19.01 8.84 9.39
C LEU A 74 20.07 9.90 9.06
N THR A 75 20.49 10.65 10.07
CA THR A 75 21.60 11.60 10.02
C THR A 75 22.71 11.06 10.92
N ASN A 76 23.77 10.52 10.32
CA ASN A 76 24.88 9.85 11.00
C ASN A 76 24.38 8.73 11.93
N GLY A 77 23.53 7.83 11.43
CA GLY A 77 22.96 6.72 12.20
C GLY A 77 21.91 7.09 13.26
N ARG A 78 21.52 8.37 13.38
CA ARG A 78 20.47 8.85 14.30
C ARG A 78 19.21 9.23 13.54
N PRO A 79 18.01 9.17 14.14
CA PRO A 79 16.79 9.63 13.48
C PRO A 79 16.92 11.09 13.03
N ALA A 80 16.44 11.40 11.82
CA ALA A 80 16.32 12.80 11.40
C ALA A 80 15.35 13.54 12.33
N VAL A 81 15.76 14.73 12.80
CA VAL A 81 14.99 15.54 13.75
C VAL A 81 14.46 16.79 13.06
N THR A 82 13.15 17.01 13.11
CA THR A 82 12.54 18.29 12.68
C THR A 82 12.37 19.21 13.88
N GLY A 83 12.83 20.46 13.80
CA GLY A 83 12.25 21.53 14.63
C GLY A 83 12.89 21.81 16.00
N GLY A 84 14.18 21.55 16.19
CA GLY A 84 14.94 22.31 17.19
C GLY A 84 15.59 23.50 16.49
N VAL A 85 15.14 24.73 16.72
CA VAL A 85 16.09 25.85 16.71
C VAL A 85 17.13 25.42 17.73
N VAL A 86 18.32 24.99 17.26
CA VAL A 86 19.45 24.78 18.18
C VAL A 86 19.54 26.10 18.93
N PRO A 87 19.36 26.13 20.26
CA PRO A 87 19.56 27.37 20.99
C PRO A 87 21.00 27.75 20.71
N GLU A 88 21.18 28.74 19.84
CA GLU A 88 22.45 29.41 19.68
C GLU A 88 22.80 29.87 21.09
N THR A 89 23.86 29.31 21.66
CA THR A 89 24.39 29.72 22.96
C THR A 89 24.86 31.17 22.81
N LYS A 90 23.92 32.12 22.88
CA LYS A 90 24.22 33.54 22.93
C LYS A 90 24.68 33.83 24.34
N GLU A 91 25.99 33.71 24.54
CA GLU A 91 26.68 34.41 25.61
C GLU A 91 26.43 35.91 25.45
N GLY A 92 25.82 36.53 26.47
CA GLY A 92 25.97 37.94 26.82
C GLY A 92 25.32 38.98 25.90
N GLY A 93 24.16 39.50 26.31
CA GLY A 93 23.62 40.73 25.72
C GLY A 93 22.31 41.18 26.37
N THR A 94 22.42 41.87 27.51
CA THR A 94 21.34 42.63 28.14
C THR A 94 20.87 43.78 27.24
N GLY A 95 19.60 43.78 26.85
CA GLY A 95 18.99 44.87 26.09
C GLY A 95 17.48 44.74 25.94
N GLU A 96 16.76 45.40 26.86
CA GLU A 96 15.48 46.12 26.75
C GLU A 96 14.28 45.58 25.94
N VAL A 97 13.13 45.54 26.63
CA VAL A 97 11.84 45.02 26.18
C VAL A 97 10.96 46.15 25.64
N LEU A 98 10.54 46.06 24.37
CA LEU A 98 9.42 46.81 23.82
C LEU A 98 8.41 45.83 23.19
N GLN A 99 7.23 45.75 23.80
CA GLN A 99 6.10 44.96 23.34
C GLN A 99 5.38 45.69 22.20
N SER A 100 5.30 45.08 21.03
CA SER A 100 4.36 45.47 19.98
C SER A 100 3.51 44.26 19.57
N GLY A 101 2.18 44.46 19.62
CA GLY A 101 1.18 43.49 19.18
C GLY A 101 1.18 43.36 17.66
N GLY A 102 1.63 42.21 17.17
CA GLY A 102 1.60 41.85 15.76
C GLY A 102 0.60 40.71 15.52
N THR A 103 -0.33 40.94 14.59
CA THR A 103 -1.19 39.95 13.96
C THR A 103 -0.36 38.75 13.48
N SER A 104 -0.73 37.56 13.94
CA SER A 104 -0.04 36.30 13.64
C SER A 104 -0.23 35.93 12.16
N THR A 105 0.75 36.27 11.33
CA THR A 105 0.97 35.61 10.05
C THR A 105 1.44 34.17 10.31
N PRO A 106 0.94 33.17 9.57
CA PRO A 106 1.38 31.79 9.75
C PRO A 106 2.86 31.68 9.39
N ARG A 107 3.68 31.37 10.39
CA ARG A 107 5.13 31.21 10.26
C ARG A 107 5.41 29.96 9.41
N PRO A 108 6.12 30.07 8.28
CA PRO A 108 6.46 28.92 7.44
C PRO A 108 7.66 28.19 8.05
N GLY A 109 7.42 27.34 9.05
CA GLY A 109 8.37 26.36 9.57
C GLY A 109 7.58 25.10 9.91
N ALA A 110 8.02 23.93 9.43
CA ALA A 110 7.26 22.68 9.28
C ALA A 110 6.37 22.57 8.01
N GLY A 111 6.65 23.36 6.96
CA GLY A 111 5.77 23.57 5.79
C GLY A 111 5.84 22.54 4.66
N ALA A 112 6.39 21.35 4.86
CA ALA A 112 6.51 20.32 3.82
C ALA A 112 5.58 19.12 4.04
N ALA A 113 5.41 18.71 5.29
CA ALA A 113 4.50 17.63 5.66
C ALA A 113 3.07 18.17 5.77
N LYS A 114 2.18 17.77 4.86
CA LYS A 114 0.77 18.19 4.93
C LYS A 114 0.05 17.57 6.12
N PHE A 115 0.49 16.39 6.57
CA PHE A 115 -0.10 15.68 7.68
C PHE A 115 1.01 15.05 8.52
N VAL A 116 1.03 15.38 9.81
CA VAL A 116 1.94 14.79 10.80
C VAL A 116 1.08 14.16 11.89
N ARG A 117 1.32 12.88 12.18
CA ARG A 117 0.65 12.15 13.25
C ARG A 117 1.64 11.83 14.38
N PRO A 118 1.31 12.08 15.65
CA PRO A 118 2.11 11.60 16.76
C PRO A 118 2.09 10.07 16.83
N ILE A 119 3.17 9.50 17.36
CA ILE A 119 3.29 8.06 17.65
C ILE A 119 3.50 7.92 19.16
N ASP A 120 2.66 7.13 19.83
CA ASP A 120 2.96 6.72 21.21
C ASP A 120 3.90 5.52 21.22
N LEU A 121 5.18 5.79 21.49
CA LEU A 121 6.23 4.79 21.56
C LEU A 121 5.98 3.73 22.65
N ARG A 122 5.19 4.02 23.69
CA ARG A 122 4.96 3.06 24.78
C ARG A 122 3.99 1.96 24.38
N SER A 123 2.98 2.29 23.58
CA SER A 123 1.94 1.37 23.14
C SER A 123 2.11 0.90 21.69
N THR A 124 3.12 1.41 20.98
CA THR A 124 3.43 1.00 19.60
C THR A 124 3.73 -0.50 19.53
N ARG A 125 2.95 -1.21 18.71
CA ARG A 125 3.03 -2.66 18.50
C ARG A 125 2.66 -3.05 17.07
N VAL A 126 2.98 -4.29 16.74
CA VAL A 126 2.62 -4.95 15.49
C VAL A 126 1.58 -6.02 15.78
N GLU A 127 0.42 -5.95 15.12
CA GLU A 127 -0.64 -6.94 15.31
C GLU A 127 -1.38 -7.23 14.00
N PRO A 128 -1.94 -8.44 13.83
CA PRO A 128 -2.81 -8.75 12.71
C PRO A 128 -4.23 -8.20 12.97
N VAL A 129 -4.71 -7.34 12.08
CA VAL A 129 -6.06 -6.76 12.12
C VAL A 129 -6.79 -7.14 10.84
N ARG A 130 -7.88 -7.92 10.96
CA ARG A 130 -8.70 -8.36 9.81
C ARG A 130 -7.86 -8.98 8.68
N GLY A 131 -6.84 -9.74 9.04
CA GLY A 131 -5.96 -10.43 8.09
C GLY A 131 -4.85 -9.60 7.48
N VAL A 132 -4.68 -8.34 7.88
CA VAL A 132 -3.53 -7.52 7.49
C VAL A 132 -2.65 -7.19 8.68
N TRP A 133 -1.35 -7.09 8.45
CA TRP A 133 -0.38 -6.69 9.46
C TRP A 133 -0.31 -5.17 9.52
N VAL A 134 -0.53 -4.64 10.72
CA VAL A 134 -0.47 -3.20 10.95
C VAL A 134 0.54 -2.86 12.04
N VAL A 135 1.16 -1.71 11.91
CA VAL A 135 1.84 -1.04 13.03
C VAL A 135 0.87 -0.03 13.58
N ARG A 136 0.63 -0.08 14.89
CA ARG A 136 -0.34 0.79 15.55
C ARG A 136 0.11 1.14 16.96
N ASP A 137 -0.48 2.18 17.52
CA ASP A 137 -0.46 2.46 18.95
C ASP A 137 -1.87 2.27 19.55
N ASP A 138 -2.08 2.67 20.80
CA ASP A 138 -3.39 2.51 21.45
C ASP A 138 -4.50 3.35 20.82
N ASP A 139 -4.16 4.46 20.16
CA ASP A 139 -5.12 5.41 19.59
C ASP A 139 -5.23 5.34 18.07
N ASN A 140 -4.24 4.78 17.36
CA ASN A 140 -4.12 4.89 15.91
C ASN A 140 -3.51 3.67 15.23
N ILE A 141 -4.07 3.28 14.09
CA ILE A 141 -3.36 2.52 13.06
C ILE A 141 -2.41 3.48 12.35
N LEU A 142 -1.11 3.24 12.49
CA LEU A 142 -0.06 4.10 11.94
C LEU A 142 0.29 3.69 10.50
N LEU A 143 0.47 2.39 10.27
CA LEU A 143 0.90 1.84 8.98
C LEU A 143 0.18 0.51 8.70
N ASN A 144 -0.23 0.27 7.45
CA ASN A 144 -0.81 -0.98 7.00
C ASN A 144 0.12 -1.65 5.98
N PHE A 145 0.62 -2.84 6.32
CA PHE A 145 1.55 -3.63 5.52
C PHE A 145 0.85 -4.75 4.71
N GLY A 146 -0.49 -4.84 4.75
CA GLY A 146 -1.21 -5.89 4.06
C GLY A 146 -0.79 -7.26 4.57
N THR A 147 -0.35 -8.15 3.68
CA THR A 147 0.14 -9.49 4.04
C THR A 147 1.62 -9.52 4.45
N ASP A 148 2.34 -8.40 4.38
CA ASP A 148 3.78 -8.32 4.66
C ASP A 148 4.09 -8.20 6.17
N LYS A 149 4.04 -9.35 6.85
CA LYS A 149 4.39 -9.45 8.27
C LYS A 149 5.80 -8.93 8.58
N ALA A 150 6.78 -9.33 7.77
CA ALA A 150 8.19 -9.02 8.00
C ALA A 150 8.44 -7.51 7.90
N GLY A 151 7.82 -6.84 6.91
CA GLY A 151 7.84 -5.38 6.81
C GLY A 151 7.22 -4.69 8.02
N ALA A 152 6.09 -5.18 8.52
CA ALA A 152 5.45 -4.62 9.72
C ALA A 152 6.32 -4.76 10.98
N GLU A 153 6.89 -5.95 11.21
CA GLU A 153 7.81 -6.22 12.31
C GLU A 153 9.07 -5.34 12.24
N GLN A 154 9.66 -5.19 11.05
CA GLN A 154 10.81 -4.30 10.83
C GLN A 154 10.45 -2.85 11.14
N ALA A 155 9.28 -2.37 10.70
CA ALA A 155 8.86 -1.00 10.94
C ALA A 155 8.57 -0.74 12.42
N GLY A 156 7.87 -1.64 13.11
CA GLY A 156 7.65 -1.55 14.55
C GLY A 156 8.96 -1.53 15.34
N ALA A 157 9.90 -2.41 14.98
CA ALA A 157 11.23 -2.43 15.59
C ALA A 157 12.04 -1.16 15.30
N ALA A 158 11.96 -0.61 14.08
CA ALA A 158 12.64 0.64 13.72
C ALA A 158 12.09 1.84 14.51
N ILE A 159 10.76 1.94 14.66
CA ILE A 159 10.12 2.97 15.49
C ILE A 159 10.64 2.94 16.92
N GLN A 160 10.68 1.75 17.53
CA GLN A 160 11.18 1.56 18.90
C GLN A 160 12.69 1.78 19.02
N HIS A 161 13.48 1.29 18.06
CA HIS A 161 14.94 1.36 18.08
C HIS A 161 15.44 2.81 17.96
N TYR A 162 14.91 3.56 16.99
CA TYR A 162 15.35 4.93 16.72
C TYR A 162 14.55 5.99 17.49
N GLY A 163 13.44 5.63 18.14
CA GLY A 163 12.59 6.58 18.86
C GLY A 163 11.81 7.51 17.95
N PHE A 164 11.34 7.02 16.80
CA PHE A 164 10.52 7.80 15.87
C PHE A 164 9.15 8.10 16.49
N ASN A 165 8.93 9.32 16.93
CA ASN A 165 7.70 9.73 17.62
C ASN A 165 6.73 10.53 16.71
N ARG A 166 6.99 10.58 15.40
CA ARG A 166 6.15 11.22 14.40
C ARG A 166 6.11 10.40 13.10
N LEU A 167 4.92 10.33 12.50
CA LEU A 167 4.68 9.84 11.16
C LEU A 167 4.25 11.01 10.27
N GLY A 168 5.06 11.37 9.28
CA GLY A 168 4.74 12.35 8.27
C GLY A 168 4.15 11.70 7.02
N ILE A 169 3.19 12.36 6.39
CA ILE A 169 2.59 11.95 5.11
C ILE A 169 2.73 13.08 4.10
N VAL A 170 3.28 12.72 2.93
CA VAL A 170 3.31 13.57 1.74
C VAL A 170 2.23 13.11 0.76
N GLY A 171 1.45 14.06 0.26
CA GLY A 171 0.27 13.80 -0.59
C GLY A 171 -1.04 13.80 0.19
N ALA A 172 -2.08 13.18 -0.37
CA ALA A 172 -3.38 13.06 0.27
C ALA A 172 -3.36 11.92 1.31
N PRO A 173 -4.01 12.03 2.47
CA PRO A 173 -4.03 10.96 3.48
C PRO A 173 -4.62 9.64 2.97
N THR A 174 -5.55 9.72 2.02
CA THR A 174 -6.18 8.54 1.40
C THR A 174 -5.32 7.91 0.31
N GLN A 175 -4.34 8.65 -0.21
CA GLN A 175 -3.41 8.22 -1.27
C GLN A 175 -2.02 8.83 -1.00
N PRO A 176 -1.32 8.36 0.05
CA PRO A 176 -0.02 8.91 0.41
C PRO A 176 0.97 8.64 -0.73
N THR A 177 1.68 9.69 -1.17
CA THR A 177 2.81 9.54 -2.08
C THR A 177 4.01 8.94 -1.34
N MET A 178 4.18 9.34 -0.08
CA MET A 178 5.21 8.83 0.82
C MET A 178 4.72 8.96 2.27
N SER A 179 4.95 7.92 3.05
CA SER A 179 4.83 7.93 4.51
C SER A 179 6.24 7.83 5.08
N TYR A 180 6.60 8.71 6.01
CA TYR A 180 7.95 8.72 6.56
C TYR A 180 8.01 8.93 8.07
N LEU A 181 8.99 8.32 8.71
CA LEU A 181 9.22 8.44 10.14
C LEU A 181 10.31 9.47 10.44
N PHE A 182 10.13 10.22 11.51
CA PHE A 182 11.12 11.17 12.03
C PHE A 182 10.94 11.36 13.54
N ALA A 183 11.96 11.95 14.17
CA ALA A 183 11.88 12.33 15.57
C ALA A 183 11.61 13.84 15.70
N SER A 184 10.84 14.22 16.70
CA SER A 184 10.61 15.62 17.09
C SER A 184 10.83 15.76 18.58
N ALA A 185 11.43 16.87 19.00
CA ALA A 185 11.60 17.21 20.41
C ALA A 185 10.29 17.66 21.06
N ASP A 186 9.29 18.04 20.26
CA ASP A 186 8.01 18.53 20.78
C ASP A 186 7.32 17.40 21.56
N PRO A 187 6.83 17.69 22.78
CA PRO A 187 6.10 16.70 23.55
C PRO A 187 4.91 16.21 22.72
N VAL A 188 4.75 14.89 22.66
CA VAL A 188 3.57 14.27 22.05
C VAL A 188 2.38 14.74 22.88
N LYS A 189 1.60 15.70 22.36
CA LYS A 189 0.28 15.96 22.92
C LYS A 189 -0.60 14.79 22.49
N THR A 190 -0.76 13.81 23.37
CA THR A 190 -1.71 12.73 23.17
C THR A 190 -3.08 13.35 22.96
N ILE A 191 -3.62 13.18 21.76
CA ILE A 191 -5.01 13.50 21.49
C ILE A 191 -5.74 12.21 21.85
N PRO A 192 -6.54 12.18 22.93
CA PRO A 192 -7.30 11.00 23.29
C PRO A 192 -8.31 10.73 22.16
N GLY A 193 -7.96 9.83 21.25
CA GLY A 193 -8.86 9.30 20.24
C GLY A 193 -9.78 8.25 20.85
N GLY A 194 -9.28 7.53 21.85
CA GLY A 194 -10.02 6.48 22.53
C GLY A 194 -10.31 5.30 21.61
N THR A 195 -10.80 4.21 22.20
CA THR A 195 -11.04 2.93 21.52
C THR A 195 -11.97 3.04 20.30
N LEU A 196 -12.89 4.02 20.28
CA LEU A 196 -13.82 4.24 19.18
C LEU A 196 -13.13 4.74 17.90
N VAL A 197 -12.11 5.60 18.01
CA VAL A 197 -11.38 6.11 16.84
C VAL A 197 -10.61 4.97 16.17
N VAL A 198 -9.93 4.12 16.95
CA VAL A 198 -9.28 2.92 16.43
C VAL A 198 -10.27 2.02 15.72
N GLN A 199 -11.42 1.73 16.33
CA GLN A 199 -12.40 0.82 15.74
C GLN A 199 -12.90 1.35 14.39
N SER A 200 -13.17 2.65 14.29
CA SER A 200 -13.53 3.27 13.00
C SER A 200 -12.39 3.22 11.98
N GLN A 201 -11.12 3.32 12.39
CA GLN A 201 -9.97 3.15 11.50
C GLN A 201 -9.86 1.70 11.01
N ILE A 202 -10.09 0.70 11.88
CA ILE A 202 -10.12 -0.73 11.53
C ILE A 202 -11.23 -1.01 10.50
N GLU A 203 -12.38 -0.37 10.65
CA GLU A 203 -13.51 -0.50 9.72
C GLU A 203 -13.25 0.21 8.39
N ALA A 204 -12.53 1.35 8.44
CA ALA A 204 -12.12 2.13 7.27
C ALA A 204 -10.92 1.54 6.50
N LEU A 205 -10.31 0.44 6.97
CA LEU A 205 -9.28 -0.27 6.22
C LEU A 205 -9.84 -0.72 4.88
N THR A 206 -9.36 -0.10 3.80
CA THR A 206 -9.74 -0.44 2.42
C THR A 206 -9.15 -1.76 1.96
N ARG A 207 -7.95 -2.10 2.49
CA ARG A 207 -7.22 -3.36 2.24
C ARG A 207 -7.28 -4.22 3.50
N THR A 208 -7.84 -5.42 3.37
CA THR A 208 -7.99 -6.43 4.44
C THR A 208 -7.57 -7.80 3.90
N GLY A 209 -7.45 -8.82 4.75
CA GLY A 209 -7.28 -10.20 4.27
C GLY A 209 -8.59 -10.78 3.77
N ILE A 210 -8.53 -11.77 2.88
CA ILE A 210 -9.71 -12.52 2.41
C ILE A 210 -10.13 -13.49 3.53
N PRO A 211 -11.33 -13.34 4.12
CA PRO A 211 -11.82 -14.28 5.12
C PRO A 211 -12.23 -15.59 4.44
N VAL A 212 -11.50 -16.67 4.72
CA VAL A 212 -11.74 -18.00 4.17
C VAL A 212 -12.21 -18.94 5.29
N PRO A 213 -13.44 -19.47 5.22
CA PRO A 213 -13.97 -20.41 6.21
C PRO A 213 -13.00 -21.57 6.49
N GLY A 214 -12.70 -21.81 7.77
CA GLY A 214 -11.79 -22.88 8.22
C GLY A 214 -10.30 -22.63 7.99
N VAL A 215 -9.92 -21.59 7.27
CA VAL A 215 -8.50 -21.24 7.00
C VAL A 215 -8.08 -19.98 7.74
N GLY A 216 -9.00 -19.04 7.97
CA GLY A 216 -8.70 -17.73 8.53
C GLY A 216 -8.56 -16.68 7.43
N PHE A 217 -7.60 -15.77 7.56
CA PHE A 217 -7.37 -14.74 6.56
C PHE A 217 -6.21 -15.09 5.63
N THR A 218 -6.37 -14.86 4.33
CA THR A 218 -5.32 -15.05 3.33
C THR A 218 -5.40 -13.99 2.23
N GLY A 219 -4.30 -13.77 1.50
CA GLY A 219 -4.26 -12.81 0.40
C GLY A 219 -4.68 -11.38 0.79
N GLU A 220 -5.05 -10.61 -0.20
CA GLU A 220 -5.49 -9.22 -0.08
C GLU A 220 -6.90 -9.07 -0.66
N MET A 221 -7.76 -8.36 0.05
CA MET A 221 -9.12 -8.02 -0.34
C MET A 221 -9.30 -6.51 -0.25
N ILE A 222 -9.77 -5.93 -1.35
CA ILE A 222 -10.07 -4.51 -1.48
C ILE A 222 -11.58 -4.35 -1.65
N LYS A 223 -12.21 -3.55 -0.80
CA LYS A 223 -13.60 -3.15 -1.01
C LYS A 223 -13.68 -2.13 -2.14
N ILE A 224 -14.54 -2.39 -3.12
CA ILE A 224 -14.76 -1.54 -4.28
C ILE A 224 -16.23 -1.12 -4.35
N ASP A 225 -16.48 0.11 -4.80
CA ASP A 225 -17.82 0.50 -5.25
C ASP A 225 -17.89 0.23 -6.76
N PRO A 226 -18.70 -0.75 -7.21
CA PRO A 226 -18.76 -1.13 -8.62
C PRO A 226 -19.10 0.07 -9.52
N ARG A 227 -19.91 1.03 -9.03
CA ARG A 227 -20.33 2.22 -9.81
C ARG A 227 -19.19 3.21 -10.06
N ARG A 228 -18.14 3.14 -9.24
CA ARG A 228 -16.96 4.00 -9.33
C ARG A 228 -15.78 3.31 -10.01
N VAL A 229 -15.96 2.09 -10.48
CA VAL A 229 -14.97 1.41 -11.31
C VAL A 229 -14.97 2.05 -12.69
N GLU A 230 -13.79 2.38 -13.20
CA GLU A 230 -13.61 3.08 -14.47
C GLU A 230 -12.51 2.44 -15.32
N ALA A 231 -12.59 2.67 -16.63
CA ALA A 231 -11.50 2.37 -17.56
C ALA A 231 -10.75 3.68 -17.81
N ARG A 232 -9.45 3.67 -17.57
CA ARG A 232 -8.60 4.85 -17.78
C ARG A 232 -7.27 4.46 -18.41
N LYS A 233 -6.61 5.44 -19.02
CA LYS A 233 -5.28 5.26 -19.61
C LYS A 233 -4.20 5.43 -18.54
N ASP A 234 -3.30 4.46 -18.44
CA ASP A 234 -2.13 4.43 -17.55
C ASP A 234 -0.89 4.22 -18.44
N GLY A 235 -0.22 5.32 -18.82
CA GLY A 235 0.82 5.31 -19.84
C GLY A 235 0.29 4.90 -21.22
N PHE A 236 0.77 3.76 -21.74
CA PHE A 236 0.34 3.18 -23.03
C PHE A 236 -0.75 2.12 -22.89
N GLU A 237 -1.16 1.80 -21.66
CA GLU A 237 -2.13 0.75 -21.39
C GLU A 237 -3.47 1.32 -20.94
N TRP A 238 -4.54 0.66 -21.34
CA TRP A 238 -5.85 0.80 -20.73
C TRP A 238 -5.94 -0.12 -19.54
N VAL A 239 -6.35 0.44 -18.41
CA VAL A 239 -6.52 -0.27 -17.15
C VAL A 239 -7.94 -0.11 -16.66
N VAL A 240 -8.44 -1.13 -16.00
CA VAL A 240 -9.66 -1.05 -15.20
C VAL A 240 -9.24 -0.79 -13.76
N ALA A 241 -9.76 0.29 -13.17
CA ALA A 241 -9.31 0.76 -11.88
C ALA A 241 -10.47 1.18 -10.97
N PHE A 242 -10.22 1.13 -9.67
CA PHE A 242 -11.04 1.75 -8.62
C PHE A 242 -10.16 2.72 -7.83
N GLY A 243 -10.29 4.01 -8.12
CA GLY A 243 -9.38 5.03 -7.59
C GLY A 243 -7.92 4.73 -7.97
N PRO A 244 -7.00 4.54 -7.00
CA PRO A 244 -5.60 4.24 -7.29
C PRO A 244 -5.36 2.75 -7.61
N GLU A 245 -6.35 1.88 -7.35
CA GLU A 245 -6.19 0.43 -7.47
C GLU A 245 -6.44 -0.04 -8.89
N VAL A 246 -5.42 -0.62 -9.52
CA VAL A 246 -5.56 -1.31 -10.81
C VAL A 246 -6.12 -2.71 -10.56
N LEU A 247 -7.31 -2.97 -11.11
CA LEU A 247 -8.01 -4.25 -11.03
C LEU A 247 -7.59 -5.19 -12.18
N GLY A 248 -7.24 -4.61 -13.34
CA GLY A 248 -6.69 -5.35 -14.48
C GLY A 248 -6.14 -4.44 -15.56
N ARG A 249 -5.23 -4.98 -16.37
CA ARG A 249 -4.55 -4.29 -17.47
C ARG A 249 -4.98 -4.91 -18.80
N PHE A 250 -5.39 -4.09 -19.77
CA PHE A 250 -5.95 -4.52 -21.06
C PHE A 250 -5.08 -4.08 -22.25
N GLY A 251 -3.82 -3.72 -22.00
CA GLY A 251 -2.88 -3.29 -23.03
C GLY A 251 -3.43 -2.09 -23.83
N PRO A 252 -3.29 -2.02 -25.15
CA PRO A 252 -3.76 -0.88 -25.95
C PRO A 252 -5.28 -0.88 -26.19
N THR A 253 -6.03 -1.87 -25.71
CA THR A 253 -7.44 -2.07 -26.11
C THR A 253 -8.43 -1.38 -25.15
N GLU A 254 -8.87 -0.18 -25.54
CA GLU A 254 -9.87 0.57 -24.76
C GLU A 254 -11.20 -0.18 -24.61
N TRP A 255 -11.68 -0.77 -25.70
CA TRP A 255 -12.99 -1.40 -25.73
C TRP A 255 -13.11 -2.55 -24.73
N ALA A 256 -12.06 -3.37 -24.60
CA ALA A 256 -12.02 -4.51 -23.69
C ALA A 256 -11.98 -4.04 -22.22
N ALA A 257 -11.25 -2.96 -21.93
CA ALA A 257 -11.28 -2.35 -20.60
C ALA A 257 -12.69 -1.82 -20.26
N ARG A 258 -13.36 -1.15 -21.21
CA ARG A 258 -14.76 -0.67 -21.01
C ARG A 258 -15.76 -1.81 -20.85
N GLU A 259 -15.59 -2.92 -21.56
CA GLU A 259 -16.41 -4.12 -21.36
C GLU A 259 -16.18 -4.75 -19.97
N ALA A 260 -14.95 -4.79 -19.49
CA ALA A 260 -14.66 -5.25 -18.14
C ALA A 260 -15.25 -4.34 -17.06
N VAL A 261 -15.25 -3.01 -17.24
CA VAL A 261 -15.97 -2.08 -16.35
C VAL A 261 -17.46 -2.41 -16.30
N ARG A 262 -18.11 -2.58 -17.46
CA ARG A 262 -19.53 -2.96 -17.53
C ARG A 262 -19.80 -4.28 -16.84
N THR A 263 -18.93 -5.28 -17.05
CA THR A 263 -19.03 -6.59 -16.38
C THR A 263 -18.97 -6.46 -14.86
N ILE A 264 -18.05 -5.64 -14.33
CA ILE A 264 -17.91 -5.40 -12.89
C ILE A 264 -19.14 -4.68 -12.33
N GLN A 265 -19.64 -3.67 -13.05
CA GLN A 265 -20.83 -2.89 -12.69
C GLN A 265 -22.11 -3.73 -12.68
N ASP A 266 -22.36 -4.49 -13.75
CA ASP A 266 -23.53 -5.35 -13.91
C ASP A 266 -23.50 -6.54 -12.95
N GLY A 267 -22.30 -7.11 -12.72
CA GLY A 267 -22.04 -8.16 -11.76
C GLY A 267 -22.14 -7.71 -10.30
N ARG A 268 -22.17 -6.39 -10.05
CA ARG A 268 -22.16 -5.77 -8.72
C ARG A 268 -21.04 -6.28 -7.82
N PHE A 269 -19.83 -6.44 -8.38
CA PHE A 269 -18.71 -6.88 -7.56
C PHE A 269 -18.35 -5.81 -6.53
N THR A 270 -18.32 -6.20 -5.28
CA THR A 270 -18.08 -5.33 -4.12
C THR A 270 -16.70 -5.53 -3.51
N GLU A 271 -16.05 -6.65 -3.83
CA GLU A 271 -14.69 -6.94 -3.39
C GLU A 271 -13.83 -7.42 -4.55
N PHE A 272 -12.61 -6.91 -4.60
CA PHE A 272 -11.54 -7.40 -5.46
C PHE A 272 -10.49 -8.09 -4.60
N CYS A 273 -10.26 -9.37 -4.88
CA CYS A 273 -9.37 -10.24 -4.13
C CYS A 273 -8.13 -10.56 -4.95
N LYS A 274 -6.96 -10.55 -4.30
CA LYS A 274 -5.67 -10.99 -4.83
C LYS A 274 -5.11 -12.07 -3.91
N LEU A 275 -4.74 -13.19 -4.48
CA LEU A 275 -4.21 -14.33 -3.74
C LEU A 275 -2.86 -14.72 -4.31
N GLY A 276 -1.85 -14.79 -3.45
CA GLY A 276 -0.49 -15.14 -3.87
C GLY A 276 0.39 -13.93 -4.15
N GLY A 277 1.59 -14.20 -4.68
CA GLY A 277 2.66 -13.23 -4.91
C GLY A 277 2.51 -12.41 -6.20
N VAL A 278 3.62 -12.23 -6.93
CA VAL A 278 3.70 -11.32 -8.10
C VAL A 278 2.80 -11.76 -9.25
N SER A 279 2.60 -13.06 -9.46
CA SER A 279 1.69 -13.63 -10.47
C SER A 279 0.26 -13.83 -9.95
N GLY A 280 -0.03 -13.36 -8.73
CA GLY A 280 -1.16 -13.78 -7.90
C GLY A 280 -2.50 -13.89 -8.62
N LEU A 281 -3.27 -14.90 -8.22
CA LEU A 281 -4.63 -15.12 -8.68
C LEU A 281 -5.53 -13.97 -8.24
N THR A 282 -6.27 -13.37 -9.17
CA THR A 282 -7.27 -12.35 -8.86
C THR A 282 -8.68 -12.87 -9.06
N PHE A 283 -9.62 -12.40 -8.24
CA PHE A 283 -11.04 -12.73 -8.35
C PHE A 283 -11.92 -11.68 -7.67
N PHE A 284 -13.22 -11.81 -7.83
CA PHE A 284 -14.21 -10.89 -7.26
C PHE A 284 -15.20 -11.62 -6.37
N LEU A 285 -15.76 -10.89 -5.41
CA LEU A 285 -16.89 -11.32 -4.60
C LEU A 285 -18.03 -10.28 -4.69
N VAL A 286 -19.23 -10.72 -4.28
CA VAL A 286 -20.42 -9.91 -4.11
C VAL A 286 -20.90 -10.10 -2.67
N ASP A 287 -20.76 -9.07 -1.85
CA ASP A 287 -21.02 -9.04 -0.41
C ASP A 287 -20.39 -10.25 0.32
N GLY A 288 -19.10 -10.50 0.04
CA GLY A 288 -18.34 -11.62 0.61
C GLY A 288 -18.72 -13.01 0.06
N LYS A 289 -19.54 -13.10 -0.98
CA LYS A 289 -19.99 -14.36 -1.60
C LYS A 289 -19.49 -14.51 -3.04
N PRO A 290 -19.34 -15.74 -3.56
CA PRO A 290 -18.99 -15.95 -4.96
C PRO A 290 -20.07 -15.37 -5.89
N PRO A 291 -19.71 -14.70 -6.99
CA PRO A 291 -20.66 -14.34 -8.03
C PRO A 291 -21.40 -15.57 -8.55
N THR A 292 -22.70 -15.44 -8.82
CA THR A 292 -23.52 -16.54 -9.37
C THR A 292 -23.94 -16.35 -10.82
N ARG A 293 -23.48 -15.27 -11.46
CA ARG A 293 -23.80 -14.95 -12.86
C ARG A 293 -22.51 -14.79 -13.63
N VAL A 294 -22.40 -15.49 -14.75
CA VAL A 294 -21.34 -15.29 -15.74
C VAL A 294 -21.77 -14.15 -16.66
N ALA A 295 -20.89 -13.19 -16.91
CA ALA A 295 -21.15 -12.18 -17.93
C ALA A 295 -21.23 -12.84 -19.31
N LEU A 296 -22.20 -12.44 -20.13
CA LEU A 296 -22.48 -13.07 -21.43
C LEU A 296 -21.25 -13.08 -22.36
N ALA A 297 -20.39 -12.05 -22.26
CA ALA A 297 -19.19 -11.91 -23.07
C ALA A 297 -17.98 -12.71 -22.55
N ALA A 298 -18.04 -13.27 -21.35
CA ALA A 298 -16.89 -13.91 -20.75
C ALA A 298 -16.74 -15.36 -21.23
N LEU A 299 -15.51 -15.71 -21.64
CA LEU A 299 -15.17 -17.10 -21.96
C LEU A 299 -15.09 -17.90 -20.66
N GLY A 300 -16.20 -18.56 -20.33
CA GLY A 300 -16.32 -19.42 -19.17
C GLY A 300 -15.73 -20.80 -19.41
N ARG A 301 -15.10 -21.35 -18.38
CA ARG A 301 -14.58 -22.70 -18.34
C ARG A 301 -14.99 -23.37 -17.04
N ASN A 302 -15.55 -24.57 -17.13
CA ASN A 302 -15.89 -25.34 -15.95
C ASN A 302 -14.63 -25.73 -15.18
N LEU A 303 -14.76 -25.68 -13.86
CA LEU A 303 -13.76 -26.04 -12.88
C LEU A 303 -14.35 -27.15 -12.00
N ASP A 304 -13.60 -28.22 -11.75
CA ASP A 304 -13.91 -29.23 -10.73
C ASP A 304 -13.02 -28.99 -9.51
N PRO A 305 -13.56 -28.38 -8.43
CA PRO A 305 -12.79 -28.11 -7.21
C PRO A 305 -12.18 -29.36 -6.58
N SER A 306 -12.81 -30.52 -6.76
CA SER A 306 -12.36 -31.77 -6.17
C SER A 306 -11.11 -32.32 -6.86
N ALA A 307 -10.95 -32.04 -8.16
CA ALA A 307 -9.82 -32.47 -8.98
C ALA A 307 -8.60 -31.52 -8.94
N LEU A 308 -8.71 -30.39 -8.21
CA LEU A 308 -7.62 -29.43 -8.07
C LEU A 308 -6.47 -30.00 -7.24
N LYS A 309 -5.25 -29.90 -7.78
CA LYS A 309 -4.01 -30.28 -7.10
C LYS A 309 -2.86 -29.32 -7.40
N THR A 310 -1.97 -29.15 -6.43
CA THR A 310 -0.70 -28.45 -6.61
C THR A 310 0.36 -29.43 -7.13
N GLN A 311 1.00 -29.11 -8.25
CA GLN A 311 2.09 -29.94 -8.80
C GLN A 311 3.11 -29.07 -9.54
N GLN A 312 4.33 -29.60 -9.71
CA GLN A 312 5.30 -28.97 -10.59
C GLN A 312 5.01 -29.30 -12.06
N VAL A 313 4.98 -28.29 -12.91
CA VAL A 313 4.85 -28.39 -14.36
C VAL A 313 6.01 -27.60 -14.96
N ASN A 314 6.88 -28.26 -15.73
CA ASN A 314 8.06 -27.63 -16.35
C ASN A 314 8.96 -26.86 -15.34
N GLY A 315 9.17 -27.44 -14.16
CA GLY A 315 10.00 -26.84 -13.11
C GLY A 315 9.37 -25.67 -12.36
N ARG A 316 8.09 -25.36 -12.60
CA ARG A 316 7.34 -24.31 -11.91
C ARG A 316 6.17 -24.90 -11.15
N TRP A 317 5.85 -24.34 -9.98
CA TRP A 317 4.67 -24.77 -9.23
C TRP A 317 3.39 -24.24 -9.89
N ALA A 318 2.38 -25.10 -10.00
CA ALA A 318 1.11 -24.75 -10.60
C ALA A 318 -0.07 -25.44 -9.90
N VAL A 319 -1.22 -24.76 -9.90
CA VAL A 319 -2.51 -25.39 -9.60
C VAL A 319 -3.03 -26.00 -10.90
N THR A 320 -3.37 -27.28 -10.85
CA THR A 320 -3.79 -28.06 -12.01
C THR A 320 -5.11 -28.78 -11.76
N GLU A 321 -5.85 -29.01 -12.83
CA GLU A 321 -7.07 -29.83 -12.85
C GLU A 321 -6.86 -30.96 -13.85
N SER A 322 -6.90 -32.22 -13.41
CA SER A 322 -6.72 -33.39 -14.28
C SER A 322 -5.46 -33.31 -15.16
N GLY A 323 -4.37 -32.79 -14.61
CA GLY A 323 -3.08 -32.61 -15.29
C GLY A 323 -2.97 -31.32 -16.13
N ARG A 324 -4.06 -30.59 -16.33
CA ARG A 324 -4.08 -29.32 -17.04
C ARG A 324 -3.69 -28.17 -16.11
N GLN A 325 -2.69 -27.38 -16.49
CA GLN A 325 -2.31 -26.18 -15.76
C GLN A 325 -3.41 -25.11 -15.81
N LEU A 326 -3.80 -24.60 -14.64
CA LEU A 326 -4.74 -23.49 -14.50
C LEU A 326 -4.02 -22.18 -14.15
N PHE A 327 -3.19 -22.22 -13.10
CA PHE A 327 -2.49 -21.04 -12.57
C PHE A 327 -1.06 -21.41 -12.18
N GLU A 328 -0.10 -20.52 -12.47
CA GLU A 328 1.26 -20.59 -11.93
C GLU A 328 1.28 -19.97 -10.52
N VAL A 329 1.94 -20.64 -9.58
CA VAL A 329 2.09 -20.19 -8.19
C VAL A 329 3.57 -20.21 -7.80
N GLY A 330 3.98 -19.38 -6.84
CA GLY A 330 5.37 -19.28 -6.42
C GLY A 330 5.85 -20.48 -5.58
N SER A 331 4.94 -21.20 -4.93
CA SER A 331 5.28 -22.35 -4.07
C SER A 331 4.15 -23.37 -3.97
N ALA A 332 4.47 -24.57 -3.46
CA ALA A 332 3.46 -25.59 -3.17
C ALA A 332 2.42 -25.10 -2.14
N GLN A 333 2.88 -24.40 -1.09
CA GLN A 333 2.03 -23.87 -0.02
C GLN A 333 1.05 -22.79 -0.54
N GLU A 334 1.51 -21.97 -1.47
CA GLU A 334 0.66 -20.99 -2.16
C GLU A 334 -0.41 -21.69 -3.01
N GLY A 335 -0.04 -22.73 -3.76
CA GLY A 335 -1.00 -23.55 -4.52
C GLY A 335 -2.06 -24.19 -3.63
N GLU A 336 -1.67 -24.78 -2.50
CA GLU A 336 -2.64 -25.35 -1.54
C GLU A 336 -3.57 -24.28 -0.95
N THR A 337 -3.05 -23.07 -0.71
CA THR A 337 -3.86 -21.94 -0.25
C THR A 337 -4.89 -21.54 -1.30
N VAL A 338 -4.49 -21.45 -2.57
CA VAL A 338 -5.39 -21.20 -3.71
C VAL A 338 -6.49 -22.26 -3.78
N ILE A 339 -6.14 -23.54 -3.68
CA ILE A 339 -7.10 -24.63 -3.73
C ILE A 339 -8.12 -24.53 -2.59
N ARG A 340 -7.67 -24.22 -1.36
CA ARG A 340 -8.58 -24.03 -0.22
C ARG A 340 -9.54 -22.87 -0.43
N VAL A 341 -9.06 -21.74 -0.98
CA VAL A 341 -9.91 -20.59 -1.31
C VAL A 341 -10.96 -20.98 -2.36
N LEU A 342 -10.54 -21.62 -3.45
CA LEU A 342 -11.45 -22.05 -4.52
C LEU A 342 -12.53 -23.01 -4.00
N LYS A 343 -12.14 -23.97 -3.15
CA LYS A 343 -13.07 -24.92 -2.50
C LYS A 343 -14.00 -24.23 -1.50
N ALA A 344 -13.49 -23.33 -0.66
CA ALA A 344 -14.28 -22.68 0.39
C ALA A 344 -15.37 -21.77 -0.18
N PHE A 345 -15.08 -21.04 -1.27
CA PHE A 345 -16.09 -20.27 -1.98
C PHE A 345 -16.96 -21.12 -2.92
N GLY A 346 -16.56 -22.37 -3.19
CA GLY A 346 -17.29 -23.28 -4.07
C GLY A 346 -17.35 -22.78 -5.51
N PHE A 347 -16.27 -22.16 -5.99
CA PHE A 347 -16.16 -21.76 -7.39
C PHE A 347 -16.09 -22.99 -8.27
N ASP A 348 -16.96 -23.09 -9.28
CA ASP A 348 -17.02 -24.22 -10.22
C ASP A 348 -16.90 -23.77 -11.68
N GLN A 349 -16.61 -22.48 -11.89
CA GLN A 349 -16.33 -21.92 -13.20
C GLN A 349 -15.29 -20.80 -13.08
N SER A 350 -14.33 -20.80 -14.00
CA SER A 350 -13.42 -19.67 -14.22
C SER A 350 -13.82 -18.94 -15.49
N ALA A 351 -13.86 -17.63 -15.47
CA ALA A 351 -14.14 -16.79 -16.63
C ALA A 351 -13.02 -15.76 -16.78
N HIS A 352 -12.69 -15.43 -18.04
CA HIS A 352 -11.63 -14.49 -18.34
C HIS A 352 -12.12 -13.44 -19.34
N LEU A 353 -11.91 -12.17 -19.00
CA LEU A 353 -12.10 -11.02 -19.88
C LEU A 353 -10.74 -10.64 -20.42
N SER A 354 -10.50 -10.96 -21.69
CA SER A 354 -9.23 -10.66 -22.37
C SER A 354 -9.40 -9.55 -23.40
N ALA A 355 -8.31 -8.82 -23.62
CA ALA A 355 -8.12 -7.89 -24.72
C ALA A 355 -7.97 -8.56 -26.12
N GLY A 356 -8.16 -9.88 -26.23
CA GLY A 356 -7.87 -10.62 -27.46
C GLY A 356 -6.38 -10.87 -27.70
N GLY A 357 -5.53 -10.66 -26.69
CA GLY A 357 -4.09 -10.89 -26.72
C GLY A 357 -3.60 -11.69 -25.52
N ALA A 358 -2.40 -12.27 -25.62
CA ALA A 358 -1.82 -13.16 -24.62
C ALA A 358 -1.39 -12.47 -23.29
N LYS A 359 -1.47 -11.13 -23.20
CA LYS A 359 -1.02 -10.38 -22.03
C LYS A 359 -2.12 -9.44 -21.54
N GLY A 360 -2.59 -9.68 -20.33
CA GLY A 360 -3.57 -8.85 -19.65
C GLY A 360 -4.98 -9.42 -19.66
N GLY A 361 -5.88 -8.70 -19.01
CA GLY A 361 -7.25 -9.07 -18.77
C GLY A 361 -7.59 -9.12 -17.28
N ILE A 362 -8.81 -9.57 -17.01
CA ILE A 362 -9.31 -9.84 -15.67
C ILE A 362 -9.86 -11.26 -15.66
N SER A 363 -9.37 -12.07 -14.74
CA SER A 363 -9.96 -13.37 -14.41
C SER A 363 -10.93 -13.21 -13.26
N PHE A 364 -12.04 -13.92 -13.29
CA PHE A 364 -12.97 -14.02 -12.19
C PHE A 364 -13.54 -15.43 -12.10
N PHE A 365 -14.01 -15.80 -10.92
CA PHE A 365 -14.63 -17.10 -10.70
C PHE A 365 -16.10 -16.94 -10.37
N VAL A 366 -16.88 -17.94 -10.74
CA VAL A 366 -18.32 -17.98 -10.58
C VAL A 366 -18.70 -19.31 -9.94
N LYS A 367 -19.79 -19.29 -9.18
CA LYS A 367 -20.46 -20.47 -8.67
C LYS A 367 -21.81 -20.64 -9.39
N ASN A 368 -21.96 -21.70 -10.18
CA ASN A 368 -23.22 -22.00 -10.82
C ASN A 368 -24.29 -22.35 -9.77
N ARG A 369 -25.50 -21.84 -9.98
CA ARG A 369 -26.69 -22.30 -9.24
C ARG A 369 -27.11 -23.62 -9.88
N ARG A 370 -26.69 -24.72 -9.28
CA ARG A 370 -27.25 -26.04 -9.60
C ARG A 370 -28.61 -26.22 -8.95
#